data_AF-A0A498KGV8-F1
#
_entry.id   AF-A0A498KGV8-F1
#
_cell.length_a   1.000
_cell.length_b   1.000
_cell.length_c   1.000
_cell.angle_alpha   90.00
_cell.angle_beta   90.00
_cell.angle_gamma   90.00
#
_symmetry.space_group_name_H-M   'P 1'
#
loop_
_entity.id
_entity.type
_entity.pdbx_description
1 polymer ?
#
loop_
_entity_poly.entity_id
_entity_poly.type
_entity_poly.pdbx_seq_one_letter_code
_entity_poly.pdbx_strand_id
1 'polypeptide(L)'
;MWRKAIATAAATRFGALHHPWRTIARPHSTTASPSAAVDSVILRSLKEHYLDVQKMNPPPKINPPSPFTVVQGSLDGNGPALKRIFGREEITISVMRMANIIPGDGGEDDDADDTNQLFLHLDVSKPGQKESLHFLCALYPDALGIHSVSLRKIADLSSSRDVLSTYNGPVFE
;
A
#
# COMPACT_ATOMS: atom_id res chain seq x y z
N MET A 1 -12.86 -72.77 -56.98
CA MET A 1 -14.06 -73.63 -57.06
C MET A 1 -14.63 -73.79 -55.66
N TRP A 2 -15.96 -73.68 -55.52
CA TRP A 2 -16.80 -74.07 -54.37
C TRP A 2 -16.74 -73.16 -53.13
N ARG A 3 -17.82 -72.77 -52.44
CA ARG A 3 -19.30 -72.96 -52.53
C ARG A 3 -19.96 -71.85 -51.68
N LYS A 4 -21.19 -71.46 -52.04
CA LYS A 4 -22.13 -70.61 -51.25
C LYS A 4 -22.93 -71.46 -50.26
N ALA A 5 -23.42 -70.85 -49.17
CA ALA A 5 -24.73 -71.02 -48.45
C ALA A 5 -24.53 -70.58 -46.97
N ILE A 6 -25.14 -69.54 -46.38
CA ILE A 6 -26.53 -69.10 -46.13
C ILE A 6 -27.27 -69.90 -45.03
N ALA A 7 -27.91 -69.15 -44.11
CA ALA A 7 -29.03 -69.47 -43.20
C ALA A 7 -28.66 -69.96 -41.77
N THR A 8 -29.33 -69.59 -40.67
CA THR A 8 -30.39 -68.61 -40.33
C THR A 8 -30.49 -68.53 -38.79
N ALA A 9 -31.15 -67.46 -38.33
CA ALA A 9 -31.48 -67.04 -36.97
C ALA A 9 -31.84 -68.09 -35.90
N ALA A 10 -31.54 -67.74 -34.65
CA ALA A 10 -32.50 -67.85 -33.56
C ALA A 10 -32.38 -66.59 -32.68
N ALA A 11 -33.40 -65.75 -32.76
CA ALA A 11 -33.59 -64.62 -31.87
C ALA A 11 -34.17 -65.11 -30.55
N THR A 12 -33.53 -64.77 -29.44
CA THR A 12 -34.20 -64.63 -28.15
C THR A 12 -33.80 -63.28 -27.58
N ARG A 13 -34.81 -62.42 -27.46
CA ARG A 13 -34.75 -61.15 -26.73
C ARG A 13 -34.44 -61.46 -25.26
N PHE A 14 -33.67 -60.60 -24.58
CA PHE A 14 -34.01 -59.94 -23.31
C PHE A 14 -32.74 -59.30 -22.72
N GLY A 15 -32.82 -58.00 -22.40
CA GLY A 15 -32.03 -57.38 -21.33
C GLY A 15 -30.67 -56.82 -21.72
N ALA A 16 -30.50 -55.52 -21.52
CA ALA A 16 -29.33 -54.76 -21.93
C ALA A 16 -28.06 -55.05 -21.11
N LEU A 17 -26.95 -54.89 -21.82
CA LEU A 17 -25.54 -54.89 -21.42
C LEU A 17 -25.24 -54.27 -20.03
N HIS A 18 -24.59 -55.07 -19.17
CA HIS A 18 -23.72 -54.56 -18.12
C HIS A 18 -22.45 -53.96 -18.74
N HIS A 19 -22.09 -52.75 -18.31
CA HIS A 19 -20.91 -52.02 -18.74
C HIS A 19 -19.62 -52.62 -18.15
N PRO A 20 -18.47 -52.41 -18.80
CA PRO A 20 -17.37 -51.80 -18.06
C PRO A 20 -16.83 -50.58 -18.79
N TRP A 21 -16.99 -49.43 -18.14
CA TRP A 21 -16.36 -48.16 -18.51
C TRP A 21 -14.84 -48.33 -18.52
N ARG A 22 -14.21 -48.21 -19.70
CA ARG A 22 -12.83 -47.73 -19.77
C ARG A 22 -12.88 -46.22 -19.91
N THR A 23 -12.92 -45.53 -18.78
CA THR A 23 -12.55 -44.12 -18.71
C THR A 23 -11.07 -44.01 -19.04
N ILE A 24 -10.77 -43.69 -20.29
CA ILE A 24 -9.50 -43.06 -20.64
C ILE A 24 -9.49 -41.77 -19.82
N ALA A 25 -8.66 -41.72 -18.78
CA ALA A 25 -8.34 -40.48 -18.10
C ALA A 25 -7.69 -39.57 -19.16
N ARG A 26 -8.50 -38.70 -19.77
CA ARG A 26 -7.99 -37.51 -20.42
C ARG A 26 -7.20 -36.80 -19.32
N PRO A 27 -5.90 -36.50 -19.50
CA PRO A 27 -5.31 -35.46 -18.69
C PRO A 27 -6.18 -34.23 -19.00
N HIS A 28 -6.92 -33.75 -18.00
CA HIS A 28 -7.33 -32.37 -18.04
C HIS A 28 -6.01 -31.60 -17.97
N SER A 29 -5.43 -31.32 -19.13
CA SER A 29 -4.58 -30.16 -19.30
C SER A 29 -5.48 -28.99 -18.98
N THR A 30 -5.65 -28.69 -17.69
CA THR A 30 -6.00 -27.36 -17.26
C THR A 30 -4.87 -26.52 -17.80
N THR A 31 -5.12 -25.87 -18.93
CA THR A 31 -4.41 -24.66 -19.31
C THR A 31 -4.60 -23.73 -18.12
N ALA A 32 -3.71 -23.83 -17.14
CA ALA A 32 -3.68 -22.95 -16.00
C ALA A 32 -3.56 -21.57 -16.62
N SER A 33 -4.60 -20.75 -16.44
CA SER A 33 -4.55 -19.38 -16.90
C SER A 33 -3.27 -18.78 -16.31
N PRO A 34 -2.41 -18.13 -17.12
CA PRO A 34 -1.18 -17.54 -16.61
C PRO A 34 -1.45 -16.62 -15.41
N SER A 35 -2.61 -15.96 -15.37
CA SER A 35 -3.10 -15.21 -14.21
C SER A 35 -3.20 -16.04 -12.94
N ALA A 36 -3.84 -17.23 -13.00
CA ALA A 36 -4.03 -18.07 -11.82
C ALA A 36 -2.70 -18.63 -11.28
N ALA A 37 -1.73 -18.89 -12.16
CA ALA A 37 -0.39 -19.28 -11.76
C ALA A 37 0.33 -18.12 -11.05
N VAL A 38 0.27 -16.90 -11.62
CA VAL A 38 0.84 -15.68 -11.02
C VAL A 38 0.20 -15.38 -9.66
N ASP A 39 -1.13 -15.43 -9.56
CA ASP A 39 -1.86 -15.18 -8.31
C ASP A 39 -1.43 -16.15 -7.21
N SER A 40 -1.22 -17.43 -7.54
CA SER A 40 -0.74 -18.43 -6.57
C SER A 40 0.68 -18.15 -6.08
N VAL A 41 1.55 -17.64 -6.96
CA VAL A 41 2.92 -17.25 -6.60
C VAL A 41 2.92 -16.02 -5.70
N ILE A 42 2.12 -15.01 -6.03
CA ILE A 42 1.96 -13.80 -5.21
C ILE A 42 1.39 -14.17 -3.84
N LEU A 43 0.33 -14.97 -3.79
CA LEU A 43 -0.30 -15.36 -2.53
C LEU A 43 0.66 -16.15 -1.63
N ARG A 44 1.45 -17.05 -2.22
CA ARG A 44 2.50 -17.78 -1.51
C ARG A 44 3.55 -16.83 -0.96
N SER A 45 4.05 -15.90 -1.78
CA SER A 45 5.04 -14.89 -1.39
C SER A 45 4.52 -14.01 -0.25
N LEU A 46 3.28 -13.53 -0.33
CA LEU A 46 2.64 -12.73 0.72
C LEU A 46 2.48 -13.53 2.03
N LYS A 47 2.13 -14.80 1.95
CA LYS A 47 1.99 -15.67 3.11
C LYS A 47 3.34 -15.92 3.78
N GLU A 48 4.37 -16.23 3.00
CA GLU A 48 5.75 -16.41 3.48
C GLU A 48 6.24 -15.12 4.16
N HIS A 49 6.11 -13.98 3.48
CA HIS A 49 6.47 -12.67 4.02
C HIS A 49 5.72 -12.32 5.32
N TYR A 50 4.42 -12.60 5.37
CA TYR A 50 3.62 -12.38 6.58
C TYR A 50 4.15 -13.18 7.78
N LEU A 51 4.48 -14.46 7.57
CA LEU A 51 5.04 -15.32 8.62
C LEU A 51 6.42 -14.85 9.08
N ASP A 52 7.21 -14.28 8.18
CA ASP A 52 8.52 -13.71 8.54
C ASP A 52 8.38 -12.40 9.32
N VAL A 53 7.47 -11.51 8.90
CA VAL A 53 7.15 -10.28 9.64
C VAL A 53 6.63 -10.58 11.04
N GLN A 54 5.83 -11.65 11.22
CA GLN A 54 5.35 -12.06 12.53
C GLN A 54 6.47 -12.50 13.50
N LYS A 55 7.59 -13.01 13.00
CA LYS A 55 8.74 -13.40 13.83
C LYS A 55 9.58 -12.19 14.25
N MET A 56 9.39 -11.04 13.60
CA MET A 56 10.10 -9.82 13.94
C MET A 56 9.50 -9.19 15.19
N ASN A 57 10.37 -8.66 16.06
CA ASN A 57 9.92 -7.86 17.18
C ASN A 57 9.55 -6.46 16.66
N PRO A 58 8.30 -6.02 16.78
CA PRO A 58 7.92 -4.69 16.34
C PRO A 58 8.65 -3.64 17.17
N PRO A 59 8.99 -2.48 16.58
CA PRO A 59 9.51 -1.36 17.34
C PRO A 59 8.59 -1.04 18.54
N PRO A 60 9.16 -0.68 19.70
CA PRO A 60 8.36 -0.38 20.88
C PRO A 60 7.41 0.79 20.57
N LYS A 61 6.17 0.67 21.03
CA LYS A 61 5.20 1.75 20.90
C LYS A 61 5.63 2.93 21.77
N ILE A 62 6.12 3.98 21.14
CA ILE A 62 6.43 5.24 21.81
C ILE A 62 5.18 6.11 21.91
N ASN A 63 4.93 6.67 23.08
CA ASN A 63 3.91 7.69 23.25
C ASN A 63 4.49 9.06 22.86
N PRO A 64 3.68 9.97 22.31
CA PRO A 64 4.16 11.31 22.02
C PRO A 64 4.62 12.01 23.31
N PRO A 65 5.59 12.94 23.20
CA PRO A 65 6.03 13.73 24.34
C PRO A 65 4.87 14.58 24.88
N SER A 66 4.73 14.67 26.20
CA SER A 66 3.72 15.54 26.81
C SER A 66 3.97 17.00 26.42
N PRO A 67 2.93 17.79 26.08
CA PRO A 67 1.50 17.50 26.09
C PRO A 67 0.91 17.29 24.69
N PHE A 68 1.65 16.67 23.77
CA PHE A 68 1.11 16.33 22.45
C PHE A 68 0.19 15.12 22.51
N THR A 69 -0.88 15.16 21.72
CA THR A 69 -1.85 14.07 21.54
C THR A 69 -1.87 13.59 20.10
N VAL A 70 -2.02 12.29 19.89
CA VAL A 70 -2.18 11.71 18.55
C VAL A 70 -3.57 12.05 18.02
N VAL A 71 -3.64 12.59 16.80
CA VAL A 71 -4.91 12.83 16.09
C VAL A 71 -5.43 11.50 15.55
N GLN A 72 -6.60 11.07 16.02
CA GLN A 72 -7.21 9.82 15.59
C GLN A 72 -7.58 9.88 14.09
N GLY A 73 -7.40 8.76 13.38
CA GLY A 73 -7.73 8.63 11.95
C GLY A 73 -6.76 9.32 10.99
N SER A 74 -5.68 9.95 11.49
CA SER A 74 -4.73 10.64 10.60
C SER A 74 -3.92 9.66 9.73
N LEU A 75 -3.72 8.43 10.20
CA LEU A 75 -3.08 7.34 9.45
C LEU A 75 -3.80 6.98 8.15
N ASP A 76 -5.11 7.18 8.09
CA ASP A 76 -5.95 6.83 6.93
C ASP A 76 -5.91 7.89 5.82
N GLY A 77 -5.28 9.04 6.09
CA GLY A 77 -5.19 10.18 5.17
C GLY A 77 -3.76 10.66 4.95
N ASN A 78 -3.48 11.89 5.40
CA ASN A 78 -2.21 12.59 5.14
C ASN A 78 -1.04 12.16 6.04
N GLY A 79 -1.18 11.04 6.77
CA GLY A 79 -0.16 10.49 7.65
C GLY A 79 -0.38 10.77 9.15
N PRO A 80 0.46 10.19 10.02
CA PRO A 80 0.36 10.38 11.46
C PRO A 80 0.49 11.86 11.83
N ALA A 81 -0.42 12.36 12.67
CA ALA A 81 -0.44 13.74 13.12
C ALA A 81 -0.51 13.84 14.65
N LEU A 82 0.28 14.76 15.20
CA LEU A 82 0.27 15.16 16.60
C LEU A 82 -0.32 16.55 16.73
N LYS A 83 -1.04 16.80 17.82
CA LYS A 83 -1.68 18.07 18.10
C LYS A 83 -1.44 18.51 19.53
N ARG A 84 -1.27 19.82 19.73
CA ARG A 84 -1.13 20.46 21.05
C ARG A 84 -1.73 21.87 20.99
N ILE A 85 -2.26 22.32 22.12
CA ILE A 85 -2.56 23.74 22.36
C ILE A 85 -1.42 24.39 23.14
N PHE A 86 -0.96 25.56 22.69
CA PHE A 86 0.02 26.38 23.37
C PHE A 86 -0.51 27.82 23.51
N GLY A 87 -0.93 28.20 24.71
CA GLY A 87 -1.57 29.49 24.95
C GLY A 87 -2.88 29.62 24.16
N ARG A 88 -2.88 30.46 23.12
CA ARG A 88 -4.02 30.64 22.18
C ARG A 88 -3.74 30.07 20.80
N GLU A 89 -2.64 29.32 20.65
CA GLU A 89 -2.23 28.73 19.39
C GLU A 89 -2.51 27.23 19.40
N GLU A 90 -2.94 26.71 18.28
CA GLU A 90 -3.05 25.29 18.02
C GLU A 90 -1.91 24.87 17.10
N ILE A 91 -1.11 23.91 17.56
CA ILE A 91 0.05 23.38 16.86
C ILE A 91 -0.29 21.97 16.40
N THR A 92 -0.25 21.75 15.10
CA THR A 92 -0.40 20.44 14.47
C THR A 92 0.89 20.06 13.76
N ILE A 93 1.40 18.86 14.03
CA ILE A 93 2.61 18.31 13.41
C ILE A 93 2.20 17.06 12.64
N SER A 94 2.40 17.02 11.33
CA SER A 94 2.12 15.83 10.51
C SER A 94 3.37 15.38 9.77
N VAL A 95 3.49 14.06 9.59
CA VAL A 95 4.63 13.45 8.90
C VAL A 95 4.21 13.05 7.50
N MET A 96 4.94 13.54 6.49
CA MET A 96 4.82 13.09 5.11
C MET A 96 6.12 12.39 4.70
N ARG A 97 6.01 11.17 4.20
CA ARG A 97 7.13 10.47 3.57
C ARG A 97 7.11 10.81 2.09
N MET A 98 8.20 11.37 1.56
CA MET A 98 8.38 11.34 0.10
C MET A 98 8.55 9.87 -0.31
N ALA A 99 7.58 9.34 -1.06
CA ALA A 99 7.66 7.99 -1.58
C ALA A 99 8.85 7.91 -2.55
N ASN A 100 9.64 6.84 -2.48
CA ASN A 100 10.60 6.49 -3.51
C ASN A 100 9.81 6.24 -4.81
N ILE A 101 9.73 7.24 -5.70
CA ILE A 101 9.11 7.13 -7.02
C ILE A 101 10.11 6.56 -8.05
N ILE A 102 11.35 6.27 -7.64
CA ILE A 102 12.34 5.65 -8.52
C ILE A 102 12.42 4.17 -8.16
N PRO A 103 11.94 3.25 -9.03
CA PRO A 103 12.28 1.85 -8.87
C PRO A 103 13.79 1.74 -9.01
N GLY A 104 14.47 1.28 -7.95
CA GLY A 104 15.90 1.05 -7.97
C GLY A 104 16.26 0.15 -9.15
N ASP A 105 16.93 0.73 -10.14
CA ASP A 105 17.67 -0.05 -11.12
C ASP A 105 18.80 -0.72 -10.34
N GLY A 106 18.92 -2.04 -10.50
CA GLY A 106 19.89 -2.85 -9.78
C GLY A 106 21.31 -2.48 -10.19
N GLY A 107 21.87 -1.47 -9.53
CA GLY A 107 23.27 -1.12 -9.58
C GLY A 107 23.87 -1.36 -8.21
N GLU A 108 24.83 -2.27 -8.16
CA GLU A 108 25.74 -2.44 -7.03
C GLU A 108 26.54 -1.15 -6.83
N ASP A 109 26.00 -0.21 -6.04
CA ASP A 109 26.77 0.78 -5.31
C ASP A 109 26.01 1.06 -4.01
N ASP A 110 26.53 0.44 -2.96
CA ASP A 110 26.07 0.46 -1.58
C ASP A 110 26.51 1.80 -0.95
N ASP A 111 25.95 2.90 -1.43
CA ASP A 111 26.02 4.20 -0.75
C ASP A 111 24.67 4.46 -0.05
N ALA A 112 24.74 4.38 1.27
CA ALA A 112 23.67 4.49 2.23
C ALA A 112 23.02 5.89 2.29
N ASP A 113 22.37 6.34 1.21
CA ASP A 113 21.62 7.59 1.18
C ASP A 113 20.31 7.52 0.36
N ASP A 114 19.71 6.33 0.25
CA ASP A 114 18.29 6.19 -0.11
C ASP A 114 17.45 6.60 1.12
N THR A 115 17.66 7.85 1.54
CA THR A 115 17.09 8.49 2.69
C THR A 115 15.59 8.54 2.48
N ASN A 116 14.86 7.72 3.25
CA ASN A 116 13.44 7.90 3.48
C ASN A 116 13.23 9.31 4.03
N GLN A 117 13.13 10.30 3.15
CA GLN A 117 13.12 11.70 3.52
C GLN A 117 11.75 11.98 4.12
N LEU A 118 11.71 11.89 5.45
CA LEU A 118 10.55 12.26 6.25
C LEU A 118 10.54 13.77 6.38
N PHE A 119 9.50 14.38 5.83
CA PHE A 119 9.22 15.79 6.02
C PHE A 119 8.17 15.95 7.10
N LEU A 120 8.40 16.92 7.99
CA LEU A 120 7.43 17.37 8.96
C LEU A 120 6.74 18.62 8.44
N HIS A 121 5.41 18.58 8.43
CA HIS A 121 4.58 19.75 8.26
C HIS A 121 4.13 20.22 9.65
N LEU A 122 4.52 21.43 10.04
CA LEU A 122 4.02 22.07 11.25
C LEU A 122 3.07 23.19 10.87
N ASP A 123 1.82 23.10 11.33
CA ASP A 123 0.82 24.14 11.18
C ASP A 123 0.53 24.77 12.54
N VAL A 124 0.67 26.09 12.62
CA VAL A 124 0.35 26.90 13.80
C VAL A 124 -0.82 27.80 13.46
N SER A 125 -1.99 27.54 14.05
CA SER A 125 -3.21 28.29 13.83
C SER A 125 -3.64 29.06 15.08
N LYS A 126 -4.40 30.15 14.87
CA LYS A 126 -4.95 31.00 15.94
C LYS A 126 -6.46 31.14 15.77
N PRO A 127 -7.23 31.15 16.87
CA PRO A 127 -8.66 31.40 16.81
C PRO A 127 -8.92 32.80 16.24
N GLY A 128 -9.83 32.89 15.27
CA GLY A 128 -10.20 34.13 14.59
C GLY A 128 -9.27 34.54 13.43
N GLN A 129 -8.18 33.82 13.20
CA GLN A 129 -7.36 34.01 12.00
C GLN A 129 -7.81 33.06 10.88
N LYS A 130 -7.78 33.56 9.64
CA LYS A 130 -8.11 32.77 8.43
C LYS A 130 -6.89 32.06 7.85
N GLU A 131 -5.72 32.35 8.38
CA GLU A 131 -4.43 31.84 7.91
C GLU A 131 -3.70 31.18 9.08
N SER A 132 -2.96 30.11 8.77
CA SER A 132 -2.05 29.42 9.67
C SER A 132 -0.62 29.59 9.17
N LEU A 133 0.31 29.67 10.12
CA LEU A 133 1.74 29.63 9.82
C LEU A 133 2.15 28.19 9.59
N HIS A 134 2.68 27.89 8.42
CA HIS A 134 3.12 26.57 8.00
C HIS A 134 4.63 26.51 7.90
N PHE A 135 5.24 25.52 8.55
CA PHE A 135 6.65 25.17 8.41
C PHE A 135 6.78 23.84 7.69
N LEU A 136 7.63 23.80 6.66
CA LEU A 136 8.13 22.56 6.10
C LEU A 136 9.51 22.29 6.70
N CYS A 137 9.67 21.16 7.38
CA CYS A 137 10.93 20.79 8.01
C CYS A 137 11.42 19.42 7.52
N ALA A 138 12.73 19.28 7.38
CA ALA A 138 13.39 18.00 7.18
C ALA A 138 13.96 17.49 8.50
N LEU A 139 13.89 16.17 8.70
CA LEU A 139 14.46 15.48 9.84
C LEU A 139 15.88 15.01 9.54
N TYR A 140 16.83 15.46 10.33
CA TYR A 140 18.21 14.96 10.38
C TYR A 140 18.39 14.11 11.65
N PRO A 141 19.45 13.28 11.74
CA PRO A 141 19.67 12.41 12.89
C PRO A 141 19.72 13.13 14.25
N ASP A 142 20.20 14.36 14.28
CA ASP A 142 20.43 15.16 15.49
C ASP A 142 19.72 16.53 15.48
N ALA A 143 19.06 16.88 14.38
CA ALA A 143 18.52 18.22 14.18
C ALA A 143 17.24 18.24 13.33
N LEU A 144 16.53 19.36 13.43
CA LEU A 144 15.40 19.69 12.56
C LEU A 144 15.79 20.88 11.70
N GLY A 145 15.84 20.68 10.37
CA GLY A 145 16.10 21.77 9.43
C GLY A 145 14.79 22.37 8.93
N ILE A 146 14.65 23.69 9.00
CA ILE A 146 13.49 24.40 8.45
C ILE A 146 13.78 24.67 6.96
N HIS A 147 12.99 24.06 6.08
CA HIS A 147 13.11 24.23 4.62
C HIS A 147 12.28 25.39 4.09
N SER A 148 11.10 25.64 4.66
CA SER A 148 10.28 26.80 4.28
C SER A 148 9.33 27.22 5.39
N VAL A 149 8.95 28.50 5.37
CA VAL A 149 7.97 29.09 6.27
C VAL A 149 6.97 29.89 5.46
N SER A 150 5.71 29.50 5.46
CA SER A 150 4.67 30.12 4.63
C SER A 150 3.41 30.43 5.45
N LEU A 151 2.59 31.35 4.95
CA LEU A 151 1.21 31.49 5.42
C LEU A 151 0.33 30.65 4.52
N ARG A 152 -0.53 29.81 5.11
CA ARG A 152 -1.54 29.03 4.38
C ARG A 152 -2.91 29.44 4.86
N LYS A 153 -3.86 29.60 3.93
CA LYS A 153 -5.27 29.69 4.33
C LYS A 153 -5.65 28.41 5.06
N ILE A 154 -6.32 28.55 6.20
CA ILE A 154 -6.91 27.42 6.91
C ILE A 154 -8.06 26.92 6.02
N ALA A 155 -7.78 25.92 5.19
CA ALA A 155 -8.75 25.44 4.23
C ALA A 155 -9.87 24.68 4.96
N ASP A 156 -11.11 25.12 4.76
CA ASP A 156 -12.24 24.19 4.77
C ASP A 156 -11.94 23.13 3.69
N LEU A 157 -12.13 21.84 4.02
CA LEU A 157 -11.78 20.58 3.32
C LEU A 157 -11.98 20.45 1.77
N SER A 158 -12.10 21.52 1.00
CA SER A 158 -12.64 21.53 -0.37
C SER A 158 -11.77 22.21 -1.45
N SER A 159 -10.60 22.78 -1.16
CA SER A 159 -9.82 23.46 -2.20
C SER A 159 -8.29 23.39 -2.05
N SER A 160 -7.72 22.23 -2.40
CA SER A 160 -6.28 22.01 -2.57
C SER A 160 -5.62 22.81 -3.71
N ARG A 161 -6.34 23.73 -4.37
CA ARG A 161 -5.93 24.41 -5.60
C ARG A 161 -5.56 25.89 -5.42
N ASP A 162 -5.71 26.44 -4.20
CA ASP A 162 -5.57 27.88 -3.92
C ASP A 162 -4.26 28.25 -3.19
N VAL A 163 -3.28 27.35 -3.18
CA VAL A 163 -1.97 27.55 -2.52
C VAL A 163 -1.17 28.72 -3.13
N LEU A 164 -1.43 29.07 -4.38
CA LEU A 164 -0.67 30.07 -5.14
C LEU A 164 -0.93 31.54 -4.76
N SER A 165 -2.00 31.84 -4.00
CA SER A 165 -2.34 33.23 -3.63
C SER A 165 -1.76 33.68 -2.29
N THR A 166 -1.04 32.82 -1.57
CA THR A 166 -0.63 33.07 -0.18
C THR A 166 0.89 33.24 -0.08
N TYR A 167 1.37 34.01 0.90
CA TYR A 167 2.80 34.31 1.08
C TYR A 167 3.61 33.03 1.35
N ASN A 168 4.56 32.71 0.46
CA ASN A 168 5.37 31.47 0.51
C ASN A 168 6.63 31.56 1.37
N GLY A 169 6.87 32.70 2.02
CA GLY A 169 8.07 32.90 2.82
C GLY A 169 9.25 33.50 2.08
N PRO A 170 10.32 33.83 2.83
CA PRO A 170 11.62 34.13 2.27
C PRO A 170 12.31 32.85 1.78
N VAL A 171 13.34 33.02 0.95
CA VAL A 171 14.27 31.95 0.60
C VAL A 171 15.29 31.83 1.73
N PHE A 172 15.56 30.60 2.19
CA PHE A 172 16.62 30.33 3.15
C PHE A 172 17.95 30.07 2.42
N GLU A 173 19.06 30.51 3.03
CA GLU A 173 20.43 30.29 2.55
C GLU A 173 20.96 28.91 2.96
#